data_AF-A0AAV7KV39-F1
#
_entry.id   AF-A0AAV7KV39-F1
#
_cell.length_a   1.000
_cell.length_b   1.000
_cell.length_c   1.000
_cell.angle_alpha   90.00
_cell.angle_beta   90.00
_cell.angle_gamma   90.00
#
_symmetry.space_group_name_H-M   'P 1'
#
loop_
_entity.id
_entity.type
_entity.pdbx_description
1 polymer ?
#
loop_
_entity_poly.entity_id
_entity_poly.type
_entity_poly.pdbx_seq_one_letter_code
_entity_poly.pdbx_strand_id
1 'polypeptide(L)'
;MAKLYPLQDMAQVLPDSVPIDTFVASFVGRTSLAEDAVIRDLVDKKVDVSLRKSYAGMHLALRDGICGTYVAQSLLSDLKALNNALDGSSDCSELMSLIERQVEFLSDISFDVVRASALAERTCLSARRNLVLRD
;
A
#
# COMPACT_ATOMS: atom_id res chain seq x y z
N MET A 1 9.60 3.70 3.64
CA MET A 1 8.77 3.27 2.49
C MET A 1 8.33 4.45 1.64
N ALA A 2 7.62 5.47 2.17
CA ALA A 2 7.18 6.62 1.36
C ALA A 2 8.27 7.44 0.63
N LYS A 3 9.56 7.30 0.98
CA LYS A 3 10.69 7.92 0.25
C LYS A 3 11.32 6.99 -0.81
N LEU A 4 11.11 5.68 -0.72
CA LEU A 4 11.76 4.68 -1.58
C LEU A 4 11.06 4.59 -2.94
N TYR A 5 9.74 4.74 -2.97
CA TYR A 5 8.94 4.63 -4.21
C TYR A 5 8.16 5.93 -4.46
N PRO A 6 8.81 7.03 -4.85
CA PRO A 6 8.13 8.32 -5.09
C PRO A 6 7.12 8.21 -6.24
N LEU A 7 5.83 8.40 -5.94
CA LEU A 7 4.80 8.69 -6.94
C LEU A 7 4.40 10.15 -6.72
N GLN A 8 4.80 11.04 -7.64
CA GLN A 8 4.58 12.48 -7.50
C GLN A 8 3.10 12.88 -7.55
N ASP A 9 2.24 12.09 -8.21
CA ASP A 9 0.80 12.41 -8.41
C ASP A 9 -0.19 11.56 -7.59
N MET A 10 0.23 10.45 -6.97
CA MET A 10 -0.73 9.56 -6.27
C MET A 10 -1.21 10.09 -4.92
N ALA A 11 -0.56 11.11 -4.35
CA ALA A 11 -1.06 11.78 -3.16
C ALA A 11 -2.44 12.45 -3.39
N GLN A 12 -2.84 12.67 -4.65
CA GLN A 12 -4.18 13.12 -5.03
C GLN A 12 -5.18 11.97 -5.22
N VAL A 13 -4.72 10.74 -5.44
CA VAL A 13 -5.57 9.60 -5.84
C VAL A 13 -5.98 8.73 -4.65
N LEU A 14 -5.12 8.59 -3.63
CA LEU A 14 -5.49 7.95 -2.37
C LEU A 14 -5.00 8.79 -1.18
N PRO A 15 -5.91 9.37 -0.38
CA PRO A 15 -5.51 10.06 0.84
C PRO A 15 -4.93 9.06 1.84
N ASP A 16 -4.06 9.48 2.77
CA ASP A 16 -3.50 8.58 3.81
C ASP A 16 -4.55 8.12 4.84
N SER A 17 -5.70 8.78 4.85
CA SER A 17 -6.90 8.38 5.59
C SER A 17 -8.13 8.95 4.89
N VAL A 18 -9.25 8.22 4.90
CA VAL A 18 -10.53 8.76 4.43
C VAL A 18 -11.17 9.56 5.58
N PRO A 19 -11.26 10.90 5.50
CA PRO A 19 -11.92 11.67 6.54
C PRO A 19 -13.42 11.41 6.54
N ILE A 20 -14.02 11.38 7.73
CA ILE A 20 -15.48 11.33 7.87
C ILE A 20 -16.02 12.74 7.60
N ASP A 21 -17.05 12.86 6.75
CA ASP A 21 -17.72 14.13 6.50
C ASP A 21 -18.30 14.69 7.81
N THR A 22 -18.02 15.97 8.09
CA THR A 22 -18.48 16.68 9.28
C THR A 22 -20.00 16.66 9.45
N PHE A 23 -20.77 16.71 8.36
CA PHE A 23 -22.21 16.60 8.38
C PHE A 23 -22.64 15.22 8.89
N VAL A 24 -22.05 14.15 8.34
CA VAL A 24 -22.34 12.77 8.73
C VAL A 24 -21.97 12.54 10.20
N ALA A 25 -20.79 12.99 10.63
CA ALA A 25 -20.37 12.91 12.03
C ALA A 25 -21.36 13.62 12.98
N SER A 26 -21.81 14.82 12.61
CA SER A 26 -22.77 15.59 13.42
C SER A 26 -24.16 14.94 13.49
N PHE A 27 -24.60 14.32 12.40
CA PHE A 27 -25.88 13.64 12.33
C PHE A 27 -25.90 12.38 13.22
N VAL A 28 -24.84 11.58 13.17
CA VAL A 28 -24.67 10.37 14.01
C VAL A 28 -24.58 10.75 15.49
N GLY A 29 -23.86 11.82 15.83
CA GLY A 29 -23.76 12.30 17.21
C GLY A 29 -25.11 12.73 17.81
N ARG A 30 -26.06 13.18 16.99
CA ARG A 30 -27.41 13.57 17.43
C ARG A 30 -28.37 12.40 17.60
N THR A 31 -28.09 11.25 16.98
CA THR A 31 -28.98 10.08 16.97
C THR A 31 -28.53 8.95 17.89
N SER A 32 -27.34 9.07 18.52
CA SER A 32 -26.78 8.09 19.45
C SER A 32 -27.43 8.17 20.85
N LEU A 33 -27.86 7.02 21.39
CA LEU A 33 -28.38 6.86 22.77
C LEU A 33 -27.25 6.47 23.74
N ALA A 34 -27.23 7.06 24.94
CA ALA A 34 -26.03 7.17 25.78
C ALA A 34 -25.71 5.99 26.73
N GLU A 35 -26.66 5.10 27.04
CA GLU A 35 -26.57 4.26 28.25
C GLU A 35 -25.50 3.14 28.22
N ASP A 36 -25.08 2.69 27.03
CA ASP A 36 -24.08 1.62 26.83
C ASP A 36 -22.78 2.12 26.13
N ALA A 37 -22.65 3.42 25.97
CA ALA A 37 -21.72 4.02 25.00
C ALA A 37 -20.25 3.98 25.42
N VAL A 38 -19.91 4.05 26.71
CA VAL A 38 -18.53 4.30 27.17
C VAL A 38 -17.58 3.11 26.93
N ILE A 39 -18.04 1.87 27.17
CA ILE A 39 -17.23 0.66 26.91
C ILE A 39 -17.15 0.40 25.40
N ARG A 40 -18.23 0.67 24.66
CA ARG A 40 -18.27 0.58 23.20
C ARG A 40 -17.32 1.58 22.55
N ASP A 41 -17.25 2.82 23.05
CA ASP A 41 -16.38 3.88 22.54
C ASP A 41 -14.88 3.51 22.58
N LEU A 42 -14.43 2.82 23.65
CA LEU A 42 -13.03 2.37 23.76
C LEU A 42 -12.67 1.26 22.76
N VAL A 43 -13.58 0.29 22.55
CA VAL A 43 -13.38 -0.81 21.58
C VAL A 43 -13.52 -0.27 20.16
N ASP A 44 -14.53 0.56 19.88
CA ASP A 44 -14.80 1.17 18.59
C ASP A 44 -13.62 2.07 18.17
N LYS A 45 -13.05 2.84 19.10
CA LYS A 45 -11.82 3.61 18.85
C LYS A 45 -10.61 2.73 18.54
N LYS A 46 -10.44 1.59 19.22
CA LYS A 46 -9.36 0.63 18.91
C LYS A 46 -9.55 0.00 17.53
N VAL A 47 -10.79 -0.30 17.15
CA VAL A 47 -11.13 -0.84 15.83
C VAL A 47 -10.88 0.22 14.76
N ASP A 48 -11.33 1.46 14.93
CA ASP A 48 -11.08 2.57 14.00
C ASP A 48 -9.57 2.80 13.78
N VAL A 49 -8.78 2.90 14.85
CA VAL A 49 -7.32 3.03 14.75
C VAL A 49 -6.70 1.85 13.96
N SER A 50 -7.20 0.64 14.17
CA SER A 50 -6.70 -0.55 13.47
C SER A 50 -7.07 -0.55 11.99
N LEU A 51 -8.29 -0.13 11.65
CA LEU A 51 -8.75 0.00 10.26
C LEU A 51 -7.98 1.09 9.51
N ARG A 52 -7.73 2.24 10.15
CA ARG A 52 -6.89 3.30 9.57
C ARG A 52 -5.46 2.83 9.31
N LYS A 53 -4.88 2.08 10.24
CA LYS A 53 -3.55 1.47 10.05
C LYS A 53 -3.54 0.45 8.92
N SER A 54 -4.58 -0.37 8.80
CA SER A 54 -4.75 -1.32 7.71
C SER A 54 -4.84 -0.61 6.36
N TYR A 55 -5.61 0.48 6.30
CA TYR A 55 -5.75 1.31 5.11
C TYR A 55 -4.42 1.95 4.71
N ALA A 56 -3.69 2.56 5.65
CA ALA A 56 -2.37 3.12 5.39
C ALA A 56 -1.35 2.06 4.92
N GLY A 57 -1.38 0.85 5.51
CA GLY A 57 -0.54 -0.27 5.07
C GLY A 57 -0.83 -0.72 3.64
N MET A 58 -2.11 -0.85 3.29
CA MET A 58 -2.52 -1.19 1.93
C MET A 58 -2.22 -0.07 0.92
N HIS A 59 -2.35 1.19 1.33
CA HIS A 59 -1.98 2.33 0.51
C HIS A 59 -0.49 2.29 0.12
N LEU A 60 0.39 1.97 1.07
CA LEU A 60 1.81 1.76 0.79
C LEU A 60 2.03 0.57 -0.17
N ALA A 61 1.39 -0.57 0.07
CA ALA A 61 1.50 -1.73 -0.81
C ALA A 61 1.07 -1.42 -2.26
N LEU A 62 -0.01 -0.66 -2.42
CA LEU A 62 -0.50 -0.23 -3.73
C LEU A 62 0.51 0.67 -4.43
N ARG A 63 1.05 1.65 -3.70
CA ARG A 63 2.08 2.57 -4.22
C ARG A 63 3.33 1.84 -4.68
N ASP A 64 3.82 0.90 -3.87
CA ASP A 64 5.00 0.09 -4.18
C ASP A 64 4.73 -0.78 -5.42
N GLY A 65 3.55 -1.41 -5.50
CA GLY A 65 3.12 -2.18 -6.65
C GLY A 65 3.05 -1.36 -7.95
N ILE A 66 2.53 -0.14 -7.90
CA ILE A 66 2.47 0.75 -9.07
C ILE A 66 3.87 1.15 -9.54
N CYS A 67 4.77 1.47 -8.62
CA CYS A 67 6.17 1.69 -8.97
C CYS A 67 6.78 0.46 -9.66
N GLY A 68 6.46 -0.73 -9.15
CA GLY A 68 6.85 -2.01 -9.75
C GLY A 68 6.31 -2.17 -11.18
N THR A 69 5.07 -1.77 -11.45
CA THR A 69 4.53 -1.84 -12.82
C THR A 69 5.27 -0.97 -13.82
N TYR A 70 5.72 0.23 -13.43
CA TYR A 70 6.50 1.09 -14.31
C TYR A 70 7.88 0.49 -14.62
N VAL A 71 8.56 -0.06 -13.60
CA VAL A 71 9.85 -0.72 -13.80
C VAL A 71 9.70 -1.99 -14.64
N ALA A 72 8.64 -2.78 -14.44
CA ALA A 72 8.36 -3.96 -15.26
C ALA A 72 8.11 -3.60 -16.74
N GLN A 73 7.45 -2.48 -17.01
CA GLN A 73 7.26 -1.98 -18.39
C GLN A 73 8.58 -1.51 -19.01
N SER A 74 9.44 -0.84 -18.25
CA SER A 74 10.78 -0.47 -18.70
C SER A 74 11.60 -1.71 -19.02
N LEU A 75 11.63 -2.68 -18.10
CA LEU A 75 12.33 -3.96 -18.26
C LEU A 75 11.89 -4.71 -19.52
N LEU A 76 10.58 -4.76 -19.81
CA LEU A 76 10.08 -5.38 -21.03
C LEU A 76 10.60 -4.68 -22.30
N SER A 77 10.73 -3.35 -22.25
CA SER A 77 11.24 -2.55 -23.37
C SER A 77 12.75 -2.76 -23.54
N ASP A 78 13.50 -2.82 -22.45
CA ASP A 78 14.94 -3.03 -22.43
C ASP A 78 15.31 -4.46 -22.86
N LEU A 79 14.53 -5.47 -22.46
CA LEU A 79 14.67 -6.85 -22.95
C LEU A 79 14.42 -6.97 -24.46
N LYS A 80 13.47 -6.22 -25.01
CA LYS A 80 13.25 -6.16 -26.46
C LYS A 80 14.43 -5.51 -27.17
N ALA A 81 14.97 -4.42 -26.60
CA ALA A 81 16.16 -3.77 -27.13
C ALA A 81 17.37 -4.71 -27.13
N LEU A 82 17.55 -5.48 -26.05
CA LEU A 82 18.60 -6.48 -25.92
C LEU A 82 18.48 -7.58 -26.98
N ASN A 83 17.26 -8.09 -27.21
CA ASN A 83 17.01 -9.10 -28.24
C ASN A 83 17.41 -8.60 -29.63
N ASN A 84 17.07 -7.35 -29.96
CA ASN A 84 17.45 -6.76 -31.25
C ASN A 84 18.97 -6.48 -31.35
N ALA A 85 19.62 -6.18 -30.23
CA ALA A 85 21.05 -5.88 -30.16
C ALA A 85 21.93 -7.14 -30.30
N LEU A 86 21.44 -8.29 -29.80
CA LEU A 86 22.06 -9.61 -29.93
C LEU A 86 22.15 -10.07 -31.40
N ASP A 87 21.15 -9.74 -32.21
CA ASP A 87 21.16 -10.04 -33.65
C ASP A 87 22.20 -9.20 -34.43
N GLY A 88 22.65 -8.08 -33.85
CA GLY A 88 23.47 -7.05 -34.52
C GLY A 88 24.96 -7.01 -34.15
N SER A 89 25.48 -7.93 -33.32
CA SER A 89 26.88 -7.91 -32.83
C SER A 89 27.28 -6.61 -32.11
N SER A 90 26.37 -6.05 -31.29
CA SER A 90 26.63 -4.84 -30.50
C SER A 90 27.01 -5.17 -29.05
N ASP A 91 27.86 -4.35 -28.42
CA ASP A 91 28.17 -4.47 -26.99
C ASP A 91 26.93 -4.14 -26.16
N CYS A 92 26.41 -5.15 -25.46
CA CYS A 92 25.18 -5.06 -24.68
C CYS A 92 25.44 -4.99 -23.16
N SER A 93 26.70 -4.82 -22.72
CA SER A 93 27.07 -4.90 -21.31
C SER A 93 26.34 -3.89 -20.43
N GLU A 94 26.20 -2.64 -20.88
CA GLU A 94 25.46 -1.60 -20.15
C GLU A 94 23.97 -1.92 -20.04
N LEU A 95 23.37 -2.44 -21.12
CA LEU A 95 21.95 -2.81 -21.15
C LEU A 95 21.66 -4.02 -20.25
N MET A 96 22.55 -5.01 -20.25
CA MET A 96 22.50 -6.15 -19.33
C MET A 96 22.58 -5.70 -17.87
N SER A 97 23.52 -4.79 -17.54
CA SER A 97 23.63 -4.26 -16.18
C SER A 97 22.39 -3.46 -15.76
N LEU A 98 21.77 -2.71 -16.69
CA LEU A 98 20.52 -2.02 -16.43
C LEU A 98 19.38 -2.99 -16.13
N ILE A 99 19.25 -4.06 -16.93
CA ILE A 99 18.26 -5.11 -16.74
C ILE A 99 18.43 -5.82 -15.39
N GLU A 100 19.66 -6.15 -15.01
CA GLU A 100 19.96 -6.75 -13.69
C GLU A 100 19.46 -5.86 -12.56
N ARG A 101 19.77 -4.55 -12.59
CA ARG A 101 19.31 -3.59 -11.58
C ARG A 101 17.79 -3.47 -11.54
N GLN A 102 17.12 -3.51 -12.69
CA GLN A 102 15.66 -3.48 -12.74
C GLN A 102 15.04 -4.74 -12.12
N VAL A 103 15.64 -5.91 -12.36
CA VAL A 103 15.19 -7.18 -11.75
C VAL A 103 15.41 -7.17 -10.24
N GLU A 104 16.57 -6.70 -9.76
CA GLU A 104 16.85 -6.51 -8.33
C GLU A 104 15.82 -5.58 -7.68
N PHE A 105 15.55 -4.44 -8.32
CA PHE A 105 14.56 -3.48 -7.83
C PHE A 105 13.14 -4.05 -7.78
N LEU A 106 12.73 -4.85 -8.78
CA LEU A 106 11.43 -5.53 -8.77
C LEU A 106 11.34 -6.58 -7.66
N SER A 107 12.44 -7.28 -7.38
CA SER A 107 12.53 -8.19 -6.24
C SER A 107 12.31 -7.45 -4.93
N ASP A 108 13.02 -6.33 -4.72
CA ASP A 108 12.86 -5.49 -3.52
C ASP A 108 11.42 -4.99 -3.35
N ILE A 109 10.81 -4.50 -4.42
CA ILE A 109 9.39 -4.11 -4.42
C ILE A 109 8.48 -5.26 -4.02
N SER A 110 8.69 -6.45 -4.58
CA SER A 110 7.84 -7.60 -4.28
C SER A 110 7.87 -7.96 -2.78
N PHE A 111 9.05 -7.91 -2.16
CA PHE A 111 9.21 -8.12 -0.72
C PHE A 111 8.54 -7.01 0.10
N ASP A 112 8.66 -5.77 -0.34
CA ASP A 112 8.05 -4.61 0.33
C ASP A 112 6.51 -4.66 0.28
N VAL A 113 5.94 -5.04 -0.87
CA VAL A 113 4.50 -5.27 -1.04
C VAL A 113 4.00 -6.39 -0.11
N VAL A 114 4.71 -7.52 -0.04
CA VAL A 114 4.38 -8.62 0.87
C VAL A 114 4.44 -8.15 2.32
N ARG A 115 5.49 -7.40 2.70
CA ARG A 115 5.65 -6.86 4.05
C ARG A 115 4.50 -5.91 4.42
N ALA A 116 4.15 -4.99 3.53
CA ALA A 116 3.06 -4.04 3.74
C ALA A 116 1.71 -4.76 3.87
N SER A 117 1.47 -5.77 3.03
CA SER A 117 0.26 -6.61 3.06
C SER A 117 0.14 -7.38 4.38
N ALA A 118 1.22 -8.01 4.84
CA ALA A 118 1.25 -8.73 6.11
C ALA A 118 1.00 -7.81 7.32
N LEU A 119 1.53 -6.58 7.28
CA LEU A 119 1.27 -5.58 8.31
C LEU A 119 -0.21 -5.17 8.34
N ALA A 120 -0.83 -4.95 7.17
CA ALA A 120 -2.24 -4.63 7.06
C ALA A 120 -3.12 -5.78 7.57
N GLU A 121 -2.83 -7.02 7.18
CA GLU A 121 -3.54 -8.21 7.65
C GLU A 121 -3.44 -8.35 9.17
N ARG A 122 -2.25 -8.17 9.75
CA ARG A 122 -2.05 -8.18 11.21
C ARG A 122 -2.92 -7.15 11.91
N THR A 123 -3.04 -5.94 11.35
CA THR A 123 -3.90 -4.90 11.93
C THR A 123 -5.38 -5.24 11.83
N CYS A 124 -5.81 -5.86 10.73
CA CYS A 124 -7.17 -6.37 10.56
C CYS A 124 -7.48 -7.49 11.57
N LEU A 125 -6.57 -8.45 11.75
CA LEU A 125 -6.70 -9.50 12.76
C LEU A 125 -6.77 -8.93 14.19
N SER A 126 -5.98 -7.90 14.49
CA SER A 126 -6.06 -7.20 15.78
C SER A 126 -7.43 -6.53 15.98
N ALA A 127 -7.99 -5.89 14.96
CA ALA A 127 -9.33 -5.32 15.01
C ALA A 127 -10.39 -6.39 15.26
N ARG A 128 -10.30 -7.51 14.53
CA ARG A 128 -11.20 -8.67 14.68
C ARG A 128 -11.13 -9.24 16.10
N ARG A 129 -9.94 -9.37 16.69
CA ARG A 129 -9.79 -9.83 18.08
C ARG A 129 -10.48 -8.90 19.07
N ASN A 130 -10.33 -7.59 18.91
CA ASN A 130 -11.03 -6.61 19.77
C ASN A 130 -12.56 -6.70 19.63
N LEU A 131 -13.06 -7.07 18.45
CA LEU A 131 -14.50 -7.26 18.22
C LEU A 131 -15.03 -8.60 18.77
N VAL A 132 -14.23 -9.66 18.70
CA VAL A 132 -14.63 -11.02 19.15
C VAL A 132 -14.50 -11.17 20.66
N LEU A 133 -13.46 -10.58 21.27
CA LEU A 133 -13.24 -10.57 22.73
C LEU A 133 -14.05 -9.46 23.42
N ARG A 134 -15.17 -9.06 22.82
CA ARG A 134 -16.03 -7.96 23.25
C ARG A 134 -17.02 -8.39 24.35
N ASP A 135 -17.10 -9.69 24.64
CA ASP A 135 -17.85 -10.29 25.76
C ASP A 135 -17.14 -10.03 27.11
#